data_AF-A0A846MUC3-F1
#
_entry.id   AF-A0A846MUC3-F1
#
_cell.length_a   1.000
_cell.length_b   1.000
_cell.length_c   1.000
_cell.angle_alpha   90.00
_cell.angle_beta   90.00
_cell.angle_gamma   90.00
#
_symmetry.space_group_name_H-M   'P 1'
#
loop_
_entity.id
_entity.type
_entity.pdbx_description
1 polymer ?
#
loop_
_entity_poly.entity_id
_entity_poly.type
_entity_poly.pdbx_seq_one_letter_code
_entity_poly.pdbx_strand_id
1 'polypeptide(L)'
;MLRNILLTLGGALLVTGAMAGISGHWQAAAFMLVWGAILVFGILYERVAYKKILDQAPTGSGWQRTAERFVDPKSGKLVTVYVKPLTGERAYVAEGSAA
;
A
#
# COMPACT_ATOMS: atom_id res chain seq x y z
N MET A 1 -2.98 -5.34 12.56
CA MET A 1 -2.46 -4.65 13.77
C MET A 1 -1.15 -3.91 13.50
N LEU A 2 -0.19 -4.52 12.79
CA LEU A 2 1.09 -3.90 12.44
C LEU A 2 0.98 -2.48 11.85
N ARG A 3 0.11 -2.28 10.86
CA ARG A 3 -0.14 -0.95 10.26
C ARG A 3 -0.44 0.12 11.31
N ASN A 4 -1.37 -0.15 12.23
CA ASN A 4 -1.77 0.85 13.23
C ASN A 4 -0.61 1.10 14.21
N ILE A 5 0.13 0.06 14.60
CA ILE A 5 1.30 0.17 15.47
C ILE A 5 2.38 1.06 14.82
N LEU A 6 2.70 0.83 13.54
CA LEU A 6 3.71 1.61 12.82
C LEU A 6 3.29 3.06 12.63
N LEU A 7 2.00 3.31 12.36
CA LEU A 7 1.47 4.67 12.27
C LEU A 7 1.51 5.39 13.62
N THR A 8 1.19 4.70 14.73
CA THR A 8 1.27 5.28 16.07
C THR A 8 2.72 5.59 16.46
N LEU A 9 3.64 4.65 16.24
CA LEU A 9 5.07 4.86 16.53
C LEU A 9 5.68 5.96 15.65
N GLY A 10 5.42 5.92 14.35
CA GLY A 10 5.87 6.95 13.42
C GLY A 10 5.30 8.33 13.76
N GLY A 11 4.01 8.41 14.09
CA GLY A 11 3.35 9.63 14.54
C GLY A 11 3.94 10.17 15.85
N ALA A 12 4.21 9.30 16.83
CA ALA A 12 4.85 9.68 18.08
C ALA A 12 6.25 10.26 17.84
N LEU A 13 7.07 9.61 17.01
CA LEU A 13 8.40 10.10 16.62
C LEU A 13 8.35 11.46 15.94
N LEU A 14 7.35 11.71 15.08
CA LEU A 14 7.17 13.01 14.43
C LEU A 14 6.84 14.11 15.45
N VAL A 15 5.94 13.82 16.39
CA VAL A 15 5.55 14.78 17.44
C VAL A 15 6.73 15.07 18.37
N THR A 16 7.42 14.04 18.87
CA THR A 16 8.58 14.22 19.76
C THR A 16 9.74 14.89 19.04
N GLY A 17 9.99 14.56 17.78
CA GLY A 17 11.01 15.21 16.96
C GLY A 17 10.72 16.69 16.72
N ALA A 18 9.46 17.06 16.47
CA ALA A 18 9.06 18.46 16.35
C ALA A 18 9.26 19.22 17.66
N MET A 19 8.87 18.65 18.80
CA MET A 19 9.12 19.24 20.12
C MET A 19 10.62 19.42 20.39
N ALA A 20 11.45 18.42 20.09
CA ALA A 20 12.90 18.50 20.24
C ALA A 20 13.51 19.64 19.39
N GLY A 21 12.99 19.84 18.18
CA GLY A 21 13.42 20.92 17.28
C GLY A 21 13.10 22.31 17.85
N ILE A 22 11.87 22.48 18.37
CA ILE A 22 11.45 23.72 19.04
C ILE A 22 12.31 23.99 20.28
N SER A 23 12.71 22.94 21.01
CA SER A 23 13.60 23.04 22.17
C SER A 23 15.10 23.17 21.83
N GLY A 24 15.46 23.35 20.55
CA GLY A 24 16.85 23.56 20.11
C GLY A 24 17.71 22.29 19.97
N HIS A 25 17.16 21.10 20.21
CA HIS A 25 17.87 19.82 20.10
C HIS A 25 17.82 19.29 18.66
N TRP A 26 18.48 20.01 17.75
CA TRP A 26 18.35 19.80 16.30
C TRP A 26 18.83 18.42 15.83
N GLN A 27 19.86 17.81 16.46
CA GLN A 27 20.30 16.45 16.11
C GLN A 27 19.23 15.39 16.43
N ALA A 28 18.65 15.47 17.63
CA ALA A 28 17.60 14.56 18.06
C ALA A 28 16.33 14.75 17.22
N ALA A 29 15.98 16.02 16.93
CA ALA A 29 14.87 16.37 16.06
C ALA A 29 15.03 15.76 14.66
N ALA A 30 16.19 15.95 14.01
CA ALA A 30 16.44 15.42 12.69
C ALA A 30 16.32 13.89 12.65
N PHE A 31 16.93 13.19 13.62
CA PHE A 31 16.84 11.73 13.69
C PHE A 31 15.38 11.25 13.85
N MET A 32 14.64 11.81 14.82
CA MET A 32 13.27 11.41 15.09
C MET A 32 12.33 11.73 13.93
N LEU A 33 12.48 12.91 13.31
CA LEU A 33 11.65 13.32 12.18
C LEU A 33 11.89 12.44 10.95
N VAL A 34 13.14 12.13 10.63
CA VAL A 34 13.47 11.27 9.47
C VAL A 34 12.90 9.86 9.66
N TRP A 35 13.12 9.25 10.83
CA TRP A 35 12.60 7.91 11.08
C TRP A 35 11.08 7.87 11.18
N GLY A 36 10.47 8.84 11.85
CA GLY A 36 9.02 8.99 11.91
C GLY A 36 8.41 9.15 10.50
N ALA A 37 9.04 9.96 9.66
CA ALA A 37 8.64 10.15 8.28
C ALA A 37 8.74 8.86 7.47
N ILE A 38 9.87 8.12 7.54
CA ILE A 38 10.04 6.84 6.84
C ILE A 38 8.91 5.86 7.19
N LEU A 39 8.57 5.73 8.49
CA LEU A 39 7.50 4.83 8.93
C LEU A 39 6.12 5.25 8.42
N VAL A 40 5.78 6.54 8.53
CA VAL A 40 4.48 7.04 8.09
C VAL A 40 4.37 6.99 6.56
N PHE A 41 5.36 7.52 5.85
CA PHE A 41 5.35 7.57 4.39
C PHE A 41 5.44 6.18 3.77
N GLY A 42 6.19 5.24 4.34
CA GLY A 42 6.23 3.85 3.86
C GLY A 42 4.83 3.22 3.85
N ILE A 43 4.07 3.38 4.94
CA ILE A 43 2.71 2.85 5.04
C ILE A 43 1.72 3.60 4.13
N LEU A 44 1.88 4.91 3.98
CA LEU A 44 1.06 5.68 3.03
C LEU A 44 1.37 5.30 1.58
N TYR A 45 2.64 5.04 1.26
CA TYR A 45 3.09 4.59 -0.05
C TYR A 45 2.56 3.21 -0.37
N GLU A 46 2.67 2.25 0.55
CA GLU A 46 2.06 0.92 0.38
C GLU A 46 0.58 1.00 0.05
N ARG A 47 -0.16 1.92 0.68
CA ARG A 47 -1.59 2.09 0.39
C ARG A 47 -1.86 2.50 -1.07
N VAL A 48 -0.95 3.26 -1.67
CA VAL A 48 -1.10 3.77 -3.04
C VAL A 48 -0.50 2.79 -4.06
N ALA A 49 0.66 2.21 -3.75
CA ALA A 49 1.40 1.32 -4.63
C ALA A 49 0.77 -0.08 -4.70
N TYR A 50 0.10 -0.54 -3.64
CA TYR A 50 -0.54 -1.85 -3.66
C TYR A 50 -1.76 -1.84 -4.60
N LYS A 51 -1.67 -2.59 -5.69
CA LYS A 51 -2.76 -2.72 -6.67
C LYS A 51 -4.00 -3.29 -5.98
N LYS A 52 -5.11 -2.56 -6.07
CA LYS A 52 -6.40 -3.03 -5.56
C LYS A 52 -6.87 -4.25 -6.35
N ILE A 53 -7.47 -5.19 -5.64
CA ILE A 53 -8.29 -6.23 -6.27
C ILE A 53 -9.54 -5.53 -6.80
N LEU A 54 -9.82 -5.70 -8.09
CA LEU A 54 -10.97 -5.15 -8.77
C LEU A 54 -12.14 -6.12 -8.63
N ASP A 55 -13.35 -5.59 -8.42
CA ASP A 55 -14.57 -6.39 -8.45
C ASP A 55 -15.05 -6.65 -9.89
N GLN A 56 -14.51 -5.96 -10.88
CA GLN A 56 -14.88 -6.15 -12.29
C GLN A 56 -13.63 -6.25 -13.17
N ALA A 57 -13.80 -6.87 -14.33
CA ALA A 57 -12.74 -6.93 -15.34
C ALA A 57 -12.27 -5.51 -15.70
N PRO A 58 -10.97 -5.29 -15.93
CA PRO A 58 -10.46 -3.96 -16.24
C PRO A 58 -11.13 -3.39 -17.50
N THR A 59 -11.66 -2.19 -17.40
CA THR A 59 -12.24 -1.46 -18.53
C THR A 59 -11.10 -0.92 -19.41
N GLY A 60 -10.99 -1.42 -20.65
CA GLY A 60 -10.00 -0.94 -21.62
C GLY A 60 -9.61 -2.01 -22.64
N SER A 61 -9.16 -1.59 -23.81
CA SER A 61 -8.67 -2.53 -24.84
C SER A 61 -7.30 -3.12 -24.45
N GLY A 62 -7.07 -4.36 -24.87
CA GLY A 62 -5.77 -5.03 -24.71
C GLY A 62 -5.56 -5.79 -23.39
N TRP A 63 -6.54 -5.83 -22.49
CA TRP A 63 -6.52 -6.72 -21.34
C TRP A 63 -6.87 -8.15 -21.75
N GLN A 64 -6.06 -9.11 -21.31
CA GLN A 64 -6.26 -10.53 -21.56
C GLN A 64 -6.35 -11.28 -20.23
N ARG A 65 -7.42 -12.06 -20.08
CA ARG A 65 -7.58 -12.97 -18.94
C ARG A 65 -6.56 -14.10 -19.06
N THR A 66 -5.82 -14.39 -18.00
CA THR A 66 -4.90 -15.53 -17.95
C THR A 66 -5.54 -16.73 -17.23
N ALA A 67 -4.87 -17.88 -17.27
CA ALA A 67 -5.27 -19.05 -16.48
C ALA A 67 -4.78 -18.99 -15.01
N GLU A 68 -3.99 -17.97 -14.66
CA GLU A 68 -3.43 -17.79 -13.33
C GLU A 68 -4.51 -17.35 -12.34
N ARG A 69 -4.72 -18.17 -11.31
CA ARG A 69 -5.73 -17.96 -10.27
C ARG A 69 -5.15 -18.27 -8.91
N PHE A 70 -5.49 -17.46 -7.91
CA PHE A 70 -5.08 -17.68 -6.53
C PHE A 70 -6.15 -17.18 -5.56
N VAL A 71 -6.16 -17.70 -4.34
CA VAL A 71 -7.01 -17.18 -3.27
C VAL A 71 -6.27 -16.05 -2.58
N ASP A 72 -6.84 -14.85 -2.55
CA ASP A 72 -6.26 -13.75 -1.81
C ASP A 72 -6.36 -14.05 -0.30
N PRO A 73 -5.24 -14.21 0.43
CA PRO A 73 -5.27 -14.58 1.85
C PRO A 73 -5.93 -13.50 2.72
N LYS A 74 -6.03 -12.26 2.23
CA LYS A 74 -6.60 -11.14 2.98
C LYS A 74 -8.14 -11.11 2.89
N SER A 75 -8.70 -11.33 1.71
CA SER A 75 -10.15 -11.28 1.49
C SER A 75 -10.82 -12.66 1.38
N GLY A 76 -10.03 -13.73 1.22
CA GLY A 76 -10.54 -15.08 0.95
C GLY A 76 -11.16 -15.25 -0.44
N LYS A 77 -11.16 -14.20 -1.27
CA LYS A 77 -11.74 -14.24 -2.62
C LYS A 77 -10.82 -14.99 -3.57
N LEU A 78 -11.39 -15.76 -4.50
CA LEU A 78 -10.68 -16.28 -5.65
C LEU A 78 -10.38 -15.11 -6.60
N VAL A 79 -9.12 -14.95 -6.99
CA VAL A 79 -8.64 -13.86 -7.83
C VAL A 79 -8.07 -14.43 -9.12
N THR A 80 -8.47 -13.85 -10.24
CA THR A 80 -7.95 -14.13 -11.57
C THR A 80 -7.09 -12.99 -12.07
N VAL A 81 -5.96 -13.32 -12.67
CA VAL A 81 -5.02 -12.33 -13.21
C VAL A 81 -5.38 -11.96 -14.64
N TYR A 82 -5.41 -10.66 -14.91
CA TYR A 82 -5.49 -10.08 -16.24
C TYR A 82 -4.15 -9.42 -16.56
N VAL A 83 -3.68 -9.54 -17.79
CA VAL A 83 -2.43 -8.96 -18.26
C VAL A 83 -2.67 -8.12 -19.49
N LYS A 84 -1.95 -6.99 -19.62
CA LYS A 84 -1.90 -6.20 -20.85
C LYS A 84 -0.58 -6.47 -21.57
N PRO A 85 -0.56 -7.34 -22.61
CA PRO A 85 0.69 -7.89 -23.17
C PRO A 85 1.69 -6.84 -23.63
N LEU A 86 1.22 -5.74 -24.20
CA LEU A 86 2.06 -4.66 -24.73
C LEU A 86 2.84 -3.90 -23.64
N THR A 87 2.34 -3.90 -22.40
CA THR A 87 2.91 -3.11 -21.29
C THR A 87 3.40 -3.97 -20.12
N GLY A 88 2.99 -5.24 -20.07
CA GLY A 88 3.19 -6.11 -18.91
C GLY A 88 2.35 -5.73 -17.69
N GLU A 89 1.43 -4.76 -17.79
CA GLU A 89 0.57 -4.41 -16.66
C GLU A 89 -0.30 -5.59 -16.23
N ARG A 90 -0.38 -5.81 -14.91
CA ARG A 90 -1.22 -6.84 -14.29
C ARG A 90 -2.37 -6.21 -13.52
N ALA A 91 -3.55 -6.79 -13.64
CA ALA A 91 -4.73 -6.47 -12.85
C ALA A 91 -5.27 -7.74 -12.19
N TYR A 92 -5.76 -7.60 -10.96
CA TYR A 92 -6.23 -8.70 -10.13
C TYR A 92 -7.73 -8.54 -9.95
N VAL A 93 -8.52 -9.51 -10.41
CA VAL A 93 -10.00 -9.41 -10.43
C VAL A 93 -10.59 -10.53 -9.58
N ALA A 94 -11.48 -10.19 -8.65
CA ALA A 94 -12.21 -11.19 -7.87
C ALA A 94 -13.20 -11.97 -8.76
N GLU A 95 -13.22 -13.29 -8.63
CA GLU A 95 -14.26 -14.12 -9.26
C GLU A 95 -15.52 -14.13 -8.38
N GLY A 96 -16.70 -13.94 -8.99
CA GLY A 96 -18.00 -13.97 -8.31
C GLY A 96 -18.69 -12.61 -8.10
N SER A 97 -18.11 -11.50 -8.59
CA SER A 97 -18.73 -10.17 -8.61
C SER A 97 -19.34 -9.78 -9.97
N ALA A 98 -19.44 -10.74 -10.88
CA ALA A 98 -20.24 -10.60 -12.10
C ALA A 98 -21.68 -11.04 -11.78
N ALA A 99 -22.53 -10.07 -11.46
CA ALA A 99 -23.97 -10.14 -11.69
C ALA A 99 -24.35 -8.95 -12.57
#